data_AF-A0A0P1I0T1-F1
#
_entry.id   AF-A0A0P1I0T1-F1
#
_cell.length_a   1.000
_cell.length_b   1.000
_cell.length_c   1.000
_cell.angle_alpha   90.00
_cell.angle_beta   90.00
_cell.angle_gamma   90.00
#
_symmetry.space_group_name_H-M   'P 1'
#
loop_
_entity.id
_entity.type
_entity.pdbx_description
1 polymer ?
#
loop_
_entity_poly.entity_id
_entity_poly.type
_entity_poly.pdbx_seq_one_letter_code
_entity_poly.pdbx_strand_id
1 'polypeptide(L)'
;MSDFNHLDKRRKVVLQIKLDGFIEAAVFTAKANSVGLTEATALIVRALAREMAAHSIDRDSAQNLFVNAVQLSFQEGHLRSTQRQH
;
A
#
# COMPACT_ATOMS: atom_id res chain seq x y z
N MET A 1 -11.09 11.24 14.19
CA MET A 1 -9.75 11.75 13.80
C MET A 1 -8.83 10.55 13.73
N SER A 2 -8.20 10.29 12.58
CA SER A 2 -7.43 9.07 12.34
C SER A 2 -6.25 8.93 13.32
N ASP A 3 -6.12 7.77 13.98
CA ASP A 3 -4.99 7.43 14.86
C ASP A 3 -3.63 7.50 14.14
N PHE A 4 -3.64 7.38 12.81
CA PHE A 4 -2.45 7.62 11.98
C PHE A 4 -1.88 9.03 12.16
N ASN A 5 -2.73 10.06 12.28
CA ASN A 5 -2.27 11.44 12.44
C ASN A 5 -1.58 11.68 13.79
N HIS A 6 -1.84 10.82 14.78
CA HIS A 6 -1.22 10.86 16.10
C HIS A 6 0.11 10.09 16.17
N LEU A 7 0.47 9.33 15.12
CA LEU A 7 1.79 8.73 15.04
C LEU A 7 2.90 9.79 14.91
N ASP A 8 4.01 9.53 15.60
CA ASP A 8 5.29 10.20 15.37
C ASP A 8 5.65 10.15 13.87
N LYS A 9 6.19 11.25 13.36
CA LYS A 9 6.70 11.39 11.98
C LYS A 9 7.59 10.22 11.57
N ARG A 10 8.47 9.70 12.44
CA ARG A 10 9.31 8.54 12.12
C ARG A 10 8.49 7.28 11.91
N ARG A 11 7.50 7.02 12.76
CA ARG A 11 6.59 5.87 12.63
C ARG A 11 5.77 5.95 11.35
N LYS A 12 5.26 7.14 11.01
CA LYS A 12 4.54 7.39 9.74
C LYS A 12 5.40 7.03 8.53
N VAL A 13 6.66 7.47 8.51
CA VAL A 13 7.60 7.17 7.42
C VAL A 13 7.85 5.66 7.31
N VAL A 14 8.10 4.97 8.42
CA VAL A 14 8.30 3.51 8.41
C VAL A 14 7.05 2.78 7.90
N LEU A 15 5.86 3.22 8.32
CA LEU A 15 4.60 2.67 7.86
C LEU A 15 4.42 2.82 6.34
N GLN A 16 4.75 4.00 5.82
CA GLN A 16 4.70 4.31 4.39
C GLN A 16 5.64 3.39 3.59
N ILE A 17 6.91 3.27 4.02
CA ILE A 17 7.90 2.39 3.37
C ILE A 17 7.42 0.94 3.33
N LYS A 18 6.86 0.43 4.43
CA LYS A 18 6.31 -0.93 4.48
C LYS A 18 5.13 -1.12 3.54
N LEU A 19 4.22 -0.15 3.50
CA LEU A 19 3.06 -0.11 2.61
C LEU A 19 3.48 -0.20 1.14
N ASP A 20 4.39 0.67 0.72
CA ASP A 20 4.90 0.72 -0.64
C ASP A 20 5.59 -0.61 -1.01
N GLY A 21 6.41 -1.15 -0.10
CA GLY A 21 7.06 -2.46 -0.28
C GLY A 21 6.07 -3.63 -0.44
N PHE A 22 4.96 -3.64 0.31
CA PHE A 22 3.92 -4.66 0.11
C PHE A 22 3.22 -4.53 -1.25
N ILE A 23 2.94 -3.30 -1.69
CA ILE A 23 2.31 -3.02 -3.00
C ILE A 23 3.23 -3.47 -4.12
N GLU A 24 4.51 -3.09 -4.08
CA GLU A 24 5.50 -3.51 -5.08
C GLU A 24 5.65 -5.03 -5.14
N ALA A 25 5.74 -5.71 -4.00
CA ALA A 25 5.86 -7.16 -3.94
C ALA A 25 4.65 -7.85 -4.58
N ALA A 26 3.45 -7.33 -4.37
CA ALA A 26 2.24 -7.89 -4.96
C ALA A 26 2.12 -7.62 -6.47
N VAL A 27 2.46 -6.40 -6.92
CA VAL A 27 2.51 -6.08 -8.35
C VAL A 27 3.54 -6.95 -9.06
N PHE A 28 4.70 -7.14 -8.45
CA PHE A 28 5.74 -8.02 -8.96
C PHE A 28 5.25 -9.47 -9.02
N THR A 29 4.64 -9.97 -7.94
CA THR A 29 4.13 -11.34 -7.87
C THR A 29 3.03 -11.59 -8.91
N ALA A 30 2.12 -10.63 -9.10
CA ALA A 30 1.06 -10.72 -10.09
C ALA A 30 1.62 -10.74 -11.53
N LYS A 31 2.69 -9.98 -11.80
CA LYS A 31 3.33 -9.94 -13.12
C LYS A 31 4.26 -11.13 -13.40
N ALA A 32 5.01 -11.58 -12.40
CA ALA A 32 6.08 -12.56 -12.58
C ALA A 32 5.65 -14.02 -12.35
N ASN A 33 4.61 -14.25 -11.54
CA ASN A 33 4.23 -15.60 -11.09
C ASN A 33 2.79 -16.01 -11.44
N SER A 34 2.13 -15.27 -12.34
CA SER A 34 0.73 -15.53 -12.74
C SER A 34 -0.27 -15.58 -11.57
N VAL A 35 0.09 -14.99 -10.42
CA VAL A 35 -0.81 -14.86 -9.29
C VAL A 35 -1.87 -13.82 -9.66
N GLY A 36 -3.14 -14.20 -9.55
CA GLY A 36 -4.23 -13.28 -9.88
C GLY A 36 -4.16 -12.01 -9.04
N LEU A 37 -4.51 -10.86 -9.61
CA LEU A 37 -4.50 -9.56 -8.92
C LEU A 37 -5.27 -9.63 -7.58
N THR A 38 -6.38 -10.36 -7.55
CA THR A 38 -7.19 -10.60 -6.35
C THR A 38 -6.41 -11.29 -5.23
N GLU A 39 -5.60 -12.28 -5.59
CA GLU A 39 -4.82 -13.08 -4.64
C GLU A 39 -3.62 -12.30 -4.12
N ALA A 40 -2.94 -11.56 -5.00
CA ALA A 40 -1.89 -10.61 -4.63
C ALA A 40 -2.42 -9.50 -3.70
N THR A 41 -3.62 -8.97 -3.98
CA THR A 41 -4.29 -7.97 -3.14
C THR A 41 -4.66 -8.55 -1.77
N ALA A 42 -5.17 -9.78 -1.72
CA ALA A 42 -5.52 -10.43 -0.46
C ALA A 42 -4.31 -10.62 0.47
N LEU A 43 -3.13 -10.90 -0.09
CA LEU A 43 -1.88 -11.02 0.66
C LEU A 43 -1.45 -9.68 1.27
N ILE A 44 -1.52 -8.58 0.50
CA ILE A 44 -1.20 -7.23 1.00
C ILE A 44 -2.16 -6.81 2.09
N VAL A 45 -3.47 -7.00 1.89
CA VAL A 45 -4.49 -6.53 2.84
C VAL A 45 -4.28 -7.18 4.21
N ARG A 46 -3.90 -8.47 4.26
CA ARG A 46 -3.59 -9.14 5.53
C ARG A 46 -2.27 -8.65 6.16
N ALA A 47 -1.26 -8.32 5.37
CA ALA A 47 -0.01 -7.77 5.87
C ALA A 47 -0.23 -6.36 6.44
N LEU A 48 -1.01 -5.56 5.74
CA LEU A 48 -1.39 -4.22 6.14
C LEU A 48 -2.22 -4.21 7.43
N ALA A 49 -3.24 -5.06 7.52
CA ALA A 49 -4.07 -5.15 8.71
C ALA A 49 -3.24 -5.52 9.95
N ARG A 50 -2.24 -6.40 9.81
CA ARG A 50 -1.32 -6.77 10.89
C ARG A 50 -0.42 -5.61 11.30
N GLU A 51 0.13 -4.87 10.34
CA GLU A 51 0.96 -3.72 10.64
C GLU A 51 0.12 -2.62 11.31
N MET A 52 -1.07 -2.31 10.80
CA MET A 52 -1.96 -1.29 11.37
C MET A 52 -2.41 -1.64 12.79
N ALA A 53 -2.74 -2.91 13.04
CA ALA A 53 -3.06 -3.40 14.39
C ALA A 53 -1.87 -3.26 15.35
N ALA A 54 -0.64 -3.48 14.89
CA ALA A 54 0.57 -3.32 15.71
C ALA A 54 0.83 -1.87 16.14
N HIS A 55 0.28 -0.90 15.41
CA HIS A 55 0.35 0.54 15.74
C HIS A 55 -0.97 1.09 16.32
N SER A 56 -1.90 0.23 16.72
CA SER A 56 -3.22 0.61 17.26
C SER A 56 -4.02 1.52 16.32
N ILE A 57 -3.84 1.37 15.01
CA ILE A 57 -4.61 2.11 14.02
C ILE A 57 -5.95 1.40 13.81
N ASP A 58 -7.03 2.15 13.94
CA ASP A 58 -8.38 1.64 13.69
C ASP A 58 -8.58 1.17 12.23
N ARG A 59 -9.57 0.29 12.05
CA ARG A 59 -9.87 -0.31 10.74
C ARG A 59 -10.15 0.73 9.65
N ASP A 60 -10.88 1.79 9.98
CA ASP A 60 -11.33 2.77 8.98
C ASP A 60 -10.14 3.64 8.52
N SER A 61 -9.27 4.01 9.45
CA SER A 61 -7.98 4.65 9.14
C SER A 61 -7.07 3.77 8.29
N ALA A 62 -6.96 2.48 8.61
CA ALA A 62 -6.18 1.51 7.86
C ALA A 62 -6.69 1.37 6.42
N GLN A 63 -8.01 1.31 6.23
CA GLN A 63 -8.64 1.26 4.91
C GLN A 63 -8.35 2.51 4.08
N ASN A 64 -8.45 3.69 4.68
CA ASN A 64 -8.15 4.95 4.00
C ASN A 64 -6.69 5.04 3.55
N LEU A 65 -5.75 4.60 4.40
CA LEU A 65 -4.33 4.55 4.05
C LEU A 65 -4.07 3.61 2.87
N PHE A 66 -4.72 2.44 2.87
CA PHE A 66 -4.60 1.49 1.77
C PHE A 66 -5.09 2.07 0.45
N VAL A 67 -6.31 2.62 0.44
CA VAL A 67 -6.92 3.20 -0.77
C VAL A 67 -6.04 4.31 -1.35
N ASN A 68 -5.53 5.20 -0.49
CA ASN A 68 -4.64 6.28 -0.91
C ASN A 68 -3.32 5.75 -1.48
N ALA A 69 -2.68 4.78 -0.82
CA ALA A 69 -1.42 4.20 -1.28
C ALA A 69 -1.57 3.49 -2.65
N VAL A 70 -2.68 2.75 -2.82
CA VAL A 70 -3.03 2.11 -4.09
C VAL A 70 -3.27 3.15 -5.19
N GLN A 71 -4.06 4.19 -4.93
CA GLN A 71 -4.32 5.26 -5.90
C GLN A 71 -3.03 5.95 -6.36
N LEU A 72 -2.14 6.31 -5.43
CA LEU A 72 -0.85 6.92 -5.76
C LEU A 72 0.01 6.00 -6.63
N SER A 73 0.08 4.71 -6.27
CA SER A 73 0.85 3.71 -7.04
C SER A 73 0.36 3.55 -8.48
N PHE A 74 -0.96 3.60 -8.71
CA PHE A 74 -1.53 3.53 -10.06
C PHE A 74 -1.40 4.85 -10.84
N GLN A 75 -1.45 6.01 -10.17
CA GLN A 75 -1.17 7.31 -10.79
C GLN A 75 0.28 7.42 -11.26
N GLU A 76 1.24 6.97 -10.45
CA GLU A 76 2.65 6.89 -10.85
C GLU A 76 2.86 5.94 -12.03
N GLY A 77 2.14 4.82 -12.07
CA GLY A 77 2.10 3.92 -13.22
C GLY A 77 1.65 4.63 -14.49
N HIS A 78 0.59 5.42 -14.43
CA HIS A 78 0.07 6.21 -15.56
C HIS A 78 1.07 7.25 -16.06
N LEU A 79 1.74 7.97 -15.16
CA LEU A 79 2.76 8.98 -15.50
C LEU A 79 3.99 8.35 -16.19
N ARG A 80 4.45 7.19 -15.71
CA ARG A 80 5.57 6.45 -16.35
C ARG A 80 5.21 5.90 -17.72
N SER A 81 3.95 5.52 -17.96
CA SER A 81 3.51 5.07 -19.28
C SER A 81 3.38 6.20 -20.30
N THR A 82 2.99 7.41 -19.89
CA THR A 82 2.91 8.58 -20.78
C THR A 82 4.28 9.15 -21.15
N GLN A 83 5.24 9.12 -20.24
CA GLN A 83 6.63 9.52 -20.54
C GLN A 83 7.38 8.57 -21.49
N ARG A 84 6.96 7.31 -21.63
CA ARG A 84 7.58 6.36 -22.58
C ARG A 84 7.02 6.44 -24.00
N GLN A 85 5.99 7.26 -24.22
CA GLN A 85 5.35 7.46 -25.53
C GLN A 85 5.75 8.78 -26.21
N HIS A 86 6.66 9.54 -25.60
CA HIS A 86 7.32 10.72 -26.16
C HIS A 86 8.82 10.45 -26.24
#